data_AF-A0A016S7I7-F1
#
_entry.id   AF-A0A016S7I7-F1
#
_cell.length_a   1.000
_cell.length_b   1.000
_cell.length_c   1.000
_cell.angle_alpha   90.00
_cell.angle_beta   90.00
_cell.angle_gamma   90.00
#
_symmetry.space_group_name_H-M   'P 1'
#
loop_
_entity.id
_entity.type
_entity.pdbx_description
1 polymer ?
#
loop_
_entity_poly.entity_id
_entity_poly.type
_entity_poly.pdbx_seq_one_letter_code
_entity_poly.pdbx_strand_id
1 'polypeptide(L)'
;MVIGVGFLLVLFSSSVLGILNAGVQLRIEELFDTPGHTNNWAVLVCTSRFWFNYRHVSNVLALYHTVKRLGIPDSNIILMLAEDVPCNPRNPRPENV
;
A
#
# COMPACT_ATOMS: atom_id res chain seq x y z
N MET A 1 -53.96 -20.15 12.18
CA MET A 1 -53.72 -19.31 10.99
C MET A 1 -52.91 -18.03 11.25
N VAL A 2 -52.33 -17.83 12.45
CA VAL A 2 -51.62 -16.57 12.84
C VAL A 2 -50.09 -16.61 12.67
N ILE A 3 -49.51 -17.78 12.37
CA ILE A 3 -48.05 -17.97 12.26
C ILE A 3 -47.51 -17.47 10.90
N GLY A 4 -48.36 -17.31 9.88
CA GLY A 4 -47.94 -17.01 8.51
C GLY A 4 -47.47 -15.58 8.26
N VAL A 5 -48.07 -14.58 8.92
CA VAL A 5 -47.79 -13.15 8.64
C VAL A 5 -46.50 -12.67 9.31
N GLY A 6 -46.25 -13.10 10.56
CA GLY A 6 -45.04 -12.75 11.29
C GLY A 6 -43.78 -13.35 10.66
N PHE A 7 -43.86 -14.61 10.19
CA PHE A 7 -42.74 -15.26 9.49
C PHE A 7 -42.40 -14.58 8.15
N LEU A 8 -43.43 -14.16 7.41
CA LEU A 8 -43.25 -13.45 6.15
C LEU A 8 -42.59 -12.07 6.35
N LEU A 9 -42.95 -11.34 7.40
CA LEU A 9 -42.33 -10.05 7.75
C LEU A 9 -40.85 -10.19 8.14
N VAL A 10 -40.48 -11.27 8.85
CA VAL A 10 -39.09 -11.56 9.23
C VAL A 10 -38.24 -11.93 8.02
N LEU A 11 -38.79 -12.70 7.07
CA LEU A 11 -38.13 -12.98 5.79
C LEU A 11 -37.95 -11.71 4.94
N PHE A 12 -38.95 -10.82 4.96
CA PHE A 12 -38.87 -9.56 4.25
C PHE A 12 -37.81 -8.62 4.87
N SER A 13 -37.73 -8.53 6.20
CA SER A 13 -36.74 -7.68 6.89
C SER A 13 -35.30 -8.18 6.72
N SER A 14 -35.09 -9.50 6.78
CA SER A 14 -33.78 -10.11 6.56
C SER A 14 -33.30 -9.96 5.11
N SER A 15 -34.22 -10.03 4.14
CA SER A 15 -33.90 -9.77 2.73
C SER A 15 -33.52 -8.32 2.48
N VAL A 16 -34.25 -7.36 3.08
CA VAL A 16 -33.93 -5.92 2.99
C VAL A 16 -32.58 -5.60 3.63
N LEU A 17 -32.27 -6.20 4.79
CA LEU A 17 -30.96 -6.02 5.43
C LEU A 17 -29.82 -6.61 4.58
N GLY A 18 -30.04 -7.76 3.94
CA GLY A 18 -29.07 -8.35 3.00
C GLY A 18 -28.80 -7.47 1.79
N ILE A 19 -29.84 -6.86 1.21
CA ILE A 19 -29.72 -5.93 0.08
C ILE A 19 -28.99 -4.64 0.49
N LEU A 20 -29.30 -4.10 1.67
CA LEU A 20 -28.60 -2.92 2.21
C LEU A 20 -27.12 -3.20 2.44
N ASN A 21 -26.77 -4.34 3.04
CA ASN A 21 -25.37 -4.72 3.27
C ASN A 21 -24.62 -4.96 1.96
N ALA A 22 -25.25 -5.59 0.95
CA ALA A 22 -24.64 -5.77 -0.36
C ALA A 22 -24.40 -4.44 -1.09
N GLY A 23 -25.34 -3.49 -1.00
CA GLY A 23 -25.19 -2.15 -1.56
C GLY A 23 -24.09 -1.33 -0.88
N VAL A 24 -23.96 -1.45 0.45
CA VAL A 24 -22.86 -0.84 1.21
C VAL A 24 -21.51 -1.45 0.79
N GLN A 25 -21.44 -2.77 0.63
CA GLN A 25 -20.21 -3.44 0.23
C GLN A 25 -19.77 -3.05 -1.19
N LEU A 26 -20.71 -2.94 -2.14
CA LEU A 26 -20.43 -2.48 -3.51
C LEU A 26 -19.89 -1.04 -3.54
N ARG A 27 -20.44 -0.15 -2.71
CA ARG A 27 -19.96 1.23 -2.58
C ARG A 27 -18.61 1.32 -1.89
N ILE A 28 -18.30 0.41 -0.98
CA ILE A 28 -16.98 0.30 -0.35
C ILE A 28 -15.94 -0.17 -1.38
N GLU A 29 -16.26 -1.21 -2.15
CA GLU A 29 -15.42 -1.69 -3.26
C GLU A 29 -15.21 -0.57 -4.30
N GLU A 30 -16.26 0.16 -4.68
CA GLU A 30 -16.16 1.31 -5.61
C GLU A 30 -15.37 2.49 -5.02
N LEU A 31 -15.40 2.67 -3.69
CA LEU A 31 -14.56 3.67 -3.01
C LEU A 31 -13.08 3.28 -2.99
N PHE A 32 -12.80 1.98 -2.93
CA PHE A 32 -11.45 1.43 -2.94
C PHE A 32 -10.95 1.10 -4.36
N ASP A 33 -11.84 1.08 -5.35
CA ASP A 33 -11.53 1.05 -6.77
C ASP A 33 -11.17 2.46 -7.23
N THR A 34 -10.07 2.98 -6.67
CA THR A 34 -9.39 4.13 -7.26
C THR A 34 -9.08 3.82 -8.72
N PRO A 35 -9.39 4.71 -9.68
CA PRO A 35 -9.29 4.44 -11.10
C PRO A 35 -7.89 3.94 -11.42
N GLY A 36 -7.82 2.71 -11.92
CA GLY A 36 -6.60 1.97 -12.23
C GLY A 36 -5.69 2.69 -13.22
N HIS A 37 -4.91 3.65 -12.75
CA HIS A 37 -3.66 4.04 -13.38
C HIS A 37 -2.60 3.04 -12.96
N THR A 38 -2.49 1.96 -13.74
CA THR A 38 -1.56 0.84 -13.54
C THR A 38 -0.11 1.18 -13.91
N ASN A 39 0.20 2.46 -14.15
CA ASN A 39 1.51 2.92 -14.61
C ASN A 39 2.06 4.07 -13.76
N ASN A 40 2.00 3.92 -12.44
CA ASN A 40 2.65 4.85 -11.52
C ASN A 40 4.16 4.58 -11.52
N TRP A 41 4.95 5.64 -11.68
CA TRP A 41 6.41 5.59 -11.61
C TRP A 41 6.90 6.35 -10.39
N ALA A 42 7.90 5.78 -9.73
CA ALA A 42 8.59 6.44 -8.63
C ALA A 42 10.07 6.64 -8.99
N VAL A 43 10.55 7.86 -8.79
CA VAL A 43 11.98 8.18 -8.96
C VAL A 43 12.50 8.63 -7.60
N LEU A 44 13.43 7.87 -7.04
CA LEU A 44 14.05 8.15 -5.75
C LEU A 44 15.53 8.49 -5.96
N VAL A 45 15.94 9.69 -5.55
CA VAL A 45 17.30 10.19 -5.78
C VAL A 45 17.94 10.61 -4.45
N CYS A 46 19.07 10.01 -4.12
CA CYS A 46 19.97 10.48 -3.07
C CYS A 46 21.04 11.40 -3.69
N THR A 47 21.03 12.68 -3.34
CA THR A 47 21.90 13.71 -3.95
C THR A 47 23.19 13.99 -3.17
N SER A 48 23.50 13.20 -2.14
CA SER A 48 24.66 13.41 -1.28
C SER A 48 25.56 12.18 -1.18
N ARG A 49 26.85 12.40 -0.93
CA ARG A 49 27.87 11.37 -0.76
C ARG A 49 28.54 11.44 0.61
N PHE A 50 29.35 10.41 0.89
CA PHE A 50 30.17 10.13 2.07
C PHE A 50 29.40 9.64 3.29
N TRP A 51 30.13 8.91 4.15
CA TRP A 51 29.64 8.33 5.41
C TRP A 51 28.90 9.31 6.32
N PHE A 52 29.30 10.59 6.37
CA PHE A 52 28.63 11.59 7.20
C PHE A 52 27.19 11.89 6.76
N ASN A 53 26.83 11.53 5.52
CA ASN A 53 25.48 11.64 4.96
C ASN A 53 24.74 10.30 4.90
N TYR A 54 25.15 9.31 5.69
CA TYR A 54 24.48 8.00 5.80
C TYR A 54 22.95 8.13 5.86
N ARG A 55 22.44 9.09 6.64
CA ARG A 55 21.01 9.38 6.81
C ARG A 55 20.26 9.61 5.49
N HIS A 56 20.89 10.19 4.47
CA HIS A 56 20.24 10.47 3.20
C HIS A 56 19.99 9.18 2.40
N VAL A 57 20.95 8.24 2.43
CA VAL A 57 20.78 6.92 1.80
C VAL A 57 19.72 6.11 2.56
N SER A 58 19.77 6.08 3.90
CA SER A 58 18.76 5.37 4.70
C SER A 58 17.35 5.92 4.51
N ASN A 59 17.18 7.24 4.41
CA ASN A 59 15.87 7.85 4.15
C ASN A 59 15.30 7.42 2.79
N VAL A 60 16.14 7.39 1.74
CA VAL A 60 15.74 6.95 0.41
C VAL A 60 15.36 5.48 0.39
N LEU A 61 16.12 4.61 1.07
CA LEU A 61 15.78 3.19 1.20
C LEU A 61 14.50 2.95 2.00
N ALA A 62 14.27 3.73 3.07
CA ALA A 62 13.00 3.68 3.81
C ALA A 62 11.79 4.06 2.93
N LEU A 63 11.96 5.07 2.06
CA LEU A 63 10.95 5.43 1.07
C LEU A 63 10.76 4.35 0.01
N TYR A 64 11.83 3.71 -0.46
CA TYR A 64 11.75 2.59 -1.40
C TYR A 64 10.86 1.46 -0.85
N HIS A 65 11.08 1.04 0.40
CA HIS A 65 10.23 0.02 1.03
C HIS A 65 8.78 0.46 1.20
N THR A 66 8.56 1.74 1.50
CA THR A 66 7.22 2.32 1.61
C THR A 66 6.50 2.31 0.26
N VAL A 67 7.18 2.72 -0.80
CA VAL A 67 6.69 2.71 -2.18
C VAL A 67 6.33 1.28 -2.64
N LYS A 68 7.17 0.30 -2.32
CA LYS A 68 6.85 -1.11 -2.57
C LYS A 68 5.61 -1.58 -1.80
N ARG A 69 5.49 -1.20 -0.53
CA ARG A 69 4.32 -1.54 0.30
C ARG A 69 3.03 -0.93 -0.23
N LEU A 70 3.12 0.21 -0.93
CA LEU A 70 1.99 0.86 -1.60
C LEU A 70 1.60 0.21 -2.93
N GLY A 71 2.31 -0.84 -3.38
CA GLY A 71 1.94 -1.63 -4.56
C GLY A 71 2.61 -1.20 -5.87
N ILE A 72 3.63 -0.32 -5.83
CA ILE A 72 4.41 0.02 -7.02
C ILE A 72 5.43 -1.10 -7.29
N PRO A 73 5.42 -1.74 -8.47
CA PRO A 73 6.37 -2.82 -8.79
C PRO A 73 7.78 -2.28 -9.01
N ASP A 74 8.80 -3.10 -8.73
CA ASP A 74 10.22 -2.71 -8.89
C ASP A 74 10.57 -2.25 -10.31
N SER A 75 9.89 -2.76 -11.34
CA SER A 75 10.04 -2.34 -12.74
C SER A 75 9.76 -0.85 -12.96
N ASN A 76 8.98 -0.23 -12.07
CA ASN A 76 8.53 1.16 -12.18
C ASN A 76 9.23 2.07 -11.16
N ILE A 77 10.29 1.58 -10.51
CA ILE A 77 11.04 2.32 -9.50
C ILE A 77 12.46 2.57 -10.00
N ILE A 78 12.78 3.84 -10.24
CA ILE A 78 14.14 4.25 -10.57
C ILE A 78 14.80 4.72 -9.26
N LEU A 79 15.70 3.90 -8.74
CA LEU A 79 16.47 4.18 -7.54
C LEU A 79 17.89 4.65 -7.90
N MET A 80 18.24 5.87 -7.50
CA MET A 80 19.56 6.45 -7.69
C MET A 80 20.21 6.74 -6.34
N LEU A 81 21.21 5.93 -5.99
CA LEU A 81 22.04 6.11 -4.80
C LEU A 81 23.41 6.64 -5.19
N ALA A 82 23.94 7.58 -4.42
CA ALA A 82 25.22 8.21 -4.75
C ALA A 82 26.45 7.43 -4.22
N GLU A 83 26.26 6.49 -3.29
CA GLU A 83 27.32 5.70 -2.64
C GLU A 83 26.83 4.30 -2.22
N ASP A 84 27.75 3.35 -2.20
CA ASP A 84 27.57 2.00 -1.67
C ASP A 84 27.90 1.97 -0.15
N VAL A 85 26.88 2.28 0.64
CA VAL A 85 26.93 2.32 2.11
C VAL A 85 27.11 0.92 2.77
N PRO A 86 26.46 -0.17 2.28
CA PRO A 86 26.64 -1.51 2.85
C PRO A 86 28.10 -1.97 2.85
N CYS A 87 28.85 -1.63 1.81
CA CYS A 87 30.25 -2.04 1.65
C CYS A 87 31.27 -1.05 2.24
N ASN A 88 30.82 0.01 2.94
CA ASN A 88 31.72 1.00 3.50
C ASN A 88 32.49 0.43 4.71
N PRO A 89 33.83 0.54 4.81
CA PRO A 89 34.60 0.04 5.95
C PRO A 89 34.22 0.62 7.31
N ARG A 90 33.54 1.78 7.31
CA ARG A 90 33.02 2.40 8.53
C ARG A 90 31.70 1.80 9.01
N ASN A 91 31.07 0.95 8.20
CA ASN A 91 29.85 0.26 8.56
C ASN A 91 30.15 -0.89 9.52
N PRO A 92 29.69 -0.83 10.78
CA PRO A 92 29.92 -1.90 11.74
C PRO A 92 29.13 -3.17 11.40
N ARG A 93 28.11 -3.07 10.54
CA ARG A 93 27.36 -4.20 10.01
C ARG A 93 27.44 -4.19 8.48
N PRO A 94 28.44 -4.86 7.90
CA PRO A 94 28.49 -5.11 6.47
C PRO A 94 27.13 -5.63 5.98
N GLU A 95 26.81 -5.42 4.70
CA GLU A 95 25.54 -5.80 4.07
C GLU A 95 24.26 -5.07 4.49
N ASN A 96 24.27 -4.26 5.57
CA ASN A 96 23.08 -3.55 6.05
C ASN A 96 23.16 -2.02 5.89
N VAL A 97 22.00 -1.37 5.71
CA VAL A 97 21.82 0.10 5.66
C VAL A 97 20.62 0.54 6.50
#